data_AF-A0A3N1GLN7-F1
#
_entry.id   AF-A0A3N1GLN7-F1
#
_cell.length_a   1.000
_cell.length_b   1.000
_cell.length_c   1.000
_cell.angle_alpha   90.00
_cell.angle_beta   90.00
_cell.angle_gamma   90.00
#
_symmetry.space_group_name_H-M   'P 1'
#
loop_
_entity.id
_entity.type
_entity.pdbx_description
1 polymer ?
#
loop_
_entity_poly.entity_id
_entity_poly.type
_entity_poly.pdbx_seq_one_letter_code
_entity_poly.pdbx_strand_id
1 'polypeptide(L)'
;MPTGAPPPAGYPTAGVPPRPYPPPAPGATTTPATGTPSPAPKCTAGPSAAQIVAVVRGTAGIPDRALTVIDGPFCSGKWQFSTIEIVPRSGEQKPEPLFVVTTGKPSALQLVEVGTDVCTKRVRSDAPPGIRVRACGV
;
A
#
# COMPACT_ATOMS: atom_id res chain seq x y z
N MET A 1 14.98 -70.39 -53.42
CA MET A 1 15.51 -71.18 -52.29
C MET A 1 16.54 -70.32 -51.55
N PRO A 2 16.85 -70.57 -50.27
CA PRO A 2 16.00 -70.83 -49.09
C PRO A 2 15.92 -69.55 -48.21
N THR A 3 14.87 -69.25 -47.43
CA THR A 3 14.33 -69.93 -46.22
C THR A 3 15.24 -69.84 -44.98
N GLY A 4 14.79 -69.22 -43.86
CA GLY A 4 15.47 -69.34 -42.56
C GLY A 4 15.06 -68.38 -41.42
N ALA A 5 14.28 -68.88 -40.45
CA ALA A 5 14.09 -68.41 -39.06
C ALA A 5 13.66 -69.64 -38.20
N PRO A 6 13.57 -69.64 -36.84
CA PRO A 6 13.94 -68.64 -35.81
C PRO A 6 15.28 -69.08 -35.13
N PRO A 7 15.54 -69.30 -33.80
CA PRO A 7 14.82 -69.14 -32.51
C PRO A 7 15.43 -68.07 -31.53
N PRO A 8 14.89 -67.83 -30.30
CA PRO A 8 15.37 -66.81 -29.36
C PRO A 8 16.02 -67.35 -28.06
N ALA A 9 16.69 -66.46 -27.29
CA ALA A 9 17.06 -66.70 -25.89
C ALA A 9 17.13 -65.37 -25.09
N GLY A 10 16.23 -65.16 -24.12
CA GLY A 10 16.25 -64.03 -23.19
C GLY A 10 16.65 -64.48 -21.79
N TYR A 11 17.60 -63.78 -21.16
CA TYR A 11 18.08 -64.10 -19.81
C TYR A 11 17.21 -63.47 -18.72
N PRO A 12 17.03 -64.12 -17.55
CA PRO A 12 16.23 -63.59 -16.46
C PRO A 12 17.03 -62.65 -15.56
N THR A 13 16.45 -61.50 -15.21
CA THR A 13 16.91 -60.64 -14.10
C THR A 13 15.70 -60.24 -13.26
N ALA A 14 15.74 -60.53 -11.96
CA ALA A 14 14.67 -60.19 -11.03
C ALA A 14 14.71 -58.69 -10.66
N GLY A 15 13.69 -57.93 -11.04
CA GLY A 15 13.50 -56.54 -10.64
C GLY A 15 12.67 -56.43 -9.36
N VAL A 16 13.21 -55.81 -8.32
CA VAL A 16 12.50 -55.52 -7.06
C VAL A 16 11.38 -54.49 -7.31
N PRO A 17 10.16 -54.66 -6.75
CA PRO A 17 9.07 -53.71 -6.98
C PRO A 17 9.39 -52.30 -6.43
N PRO A 18 9.12 -51.23 -7.19
CA PRO A 18 9.36 -49.86 -6.72
C PRO A 18 8.38 -49.48 -5.62
N ARG A 19 8.89 -48.88 -4.53
CA ARG A 19 8.05 -48.26 -3.50
C ARG A 19 7.41 -46.98 -4.05
N PRO A 20 6.09 -46.76 -3.86
CA PRO A 20 5.47 -45.45 -4.13
C PRO A 20 6.08 -44.39 -3.21
N TYR A 21 6.60 -43.31 -3.79
CA TYR A 21 6.86 -42.07 -3.06
C TYR A 21 5.55 -41.29 -2.95
N PRO A 22 5.17 -40.77 -1.77
CA PRO A 22 4.05 -39.83 -1.69
C PRO A 22 4.42 -38.53 -2.42
N PRO A 23 3.48 -37.91 -3.16
CA PRO A 23 3.75 -36.63 -3.80
C PRO A 23 4.02 -35.54 -2.75
N PRO A 24 4.87 -34.54 -3.04
CA PRO A 24 5.02 -33.39 -2.17
C PRO A 24 3.68 -32.67 -2.03
N ALA A 25 3.33 -32.27 -0.80
CA ALA A 25 2.11 -31.51 -0.55
C ALA A 25 2.13 -30.19 -1.37
N PRO A 26 1.00 -29.76 -1.96
CA PRO A 26 0.93 -28.48 -2.64
C PRO A 26 1.37 -27.35 -1.70
N GLY A 27 2.45 -26.65 -2.06
CA GLY A 27 2.85 -25.44 -1.36
C GLY A 27 1.70 -24.44 -1.39
N ALA A 28 1.44 -23.76 -0.28
CA ALA A 28 0.34 -22.81 -0.19
C ALA A 28 0.59 -21.64 -1.15
N THR A 29 -0.09 -21.65 -2.31
CA THR A 29 -0.05 -20.55 -3.28
C THR A 29 -0.60 -19.30 -2.62
N THR A 30 0.29 -18.43 -2.15
CA THR A 30 -0.05 -17.06 -1.74
C THR A 30 -0.35 -16.26 -3.01
N THR A 31 -1.54 -16.44 -3.55
CA THR A 31 -2.07 -15.67 -4.68
C THR A 31 -1.87 -14.18 -4.38
N PRO A 32 -1.08 -13.44 -5.18
CA PRO A 32 -1.00 -11.99 -5.04
C PRO A 32 -2.42 -11.43 -5.12
N ALA A 33 -2.79 -10.56 -4.18
CA ALA A 33 -4.14 -10.00 -4.15
C ALA A 33 -4.34 -9.07 -5.36
N THR A 34 -4.87 -9.59 -6.47
CA THR A 34 -5.14 -8.87 -7.73
C THR A 34 -6.31 -7.88 -7.63
N GLY A 35 -6.54 -7.32 -6.45
CA GLY A 35 -7.49 -6.23 -6.24
C GLY A 35 -6.80 -4.90 -6.43
N THR A 36 -7.47 -3.97 -7.11
CA THR A 36 -7.11 -2.54 -7.10
C THR A 36 -6.93 -2.09 -5.65
N PRO A 37 -5.83 -1.37 -5.31
CA PRO A 37 -5.61 -0.96 -3.93
C PRO A 37 -6.78 -0.13 -3.41
N SER A 38 -7.30 -0.50 -2.25
CA SER A 38 -8.39 0.25 -1.61
C SER A 38 -7.85 1.51 -0.93
N PRO A 39 -8.57 2.64 -0.96
CA PRO A 39 -8.15 3.86 -0.28
C PRO A 39 -8.02 3.63 1.23
N ALA A 40 -7.03 4.27 1.86
CA ALA A 40 -6.76 4.10 3.29
C ALA A 40 -8.03 4.36 4.13
N PRO A 41 -8.37 3.50 5.10
CA PRO A 41 -9.51 3.69 6.00
C PRO A 41 -9.20 4.77 7.04
N LYS A 42 -10.23 5.32 7.70
CA LYS A 42 -10.03 6.25 8.83
C LYS A 42 -9.23 5.56 9.94
N CYS A 43 -8.33 6.28 10.59
CA CYS A 43 -7.47 5.75 11.64
C CYS A 43 -8.28 5.33 12.89
N THR A 44 -8.22 4.06 13.30
CA THR A 44 -8.74 3.61 14.61
C THR A 44 -7.93 4.22 15.77
N ALA A 45 -6.62 4.38 15.57
CA ALA A 45 -5.73 5.14 16.42
C ALA A 45 -4.72 5.87 15.50
N GLY A 46 -4.71 7.19 15.54
CA GLY A 46 -3.93 8.05 14.64
C GLY A 46 -3.57 9.38 15.29
N PRO A 47 -2.92 10.31 14.55
CA PRO A 47 -2.63 11.63 15.04
C PRO A 47 -3.92 12.44 15.24
N SER A 48 -3.94 13.32 16.25
CA SER A 48 -5.08 14.23 16.47
C SER A 48 -5.09 15.38 15.46
N ALA A 49 -6.24 16.02 15.28
CA ALA A 49 -6.36 17.20 14.41
C ALA A 49 -5.37 18.31 14.79
N ALA A 50 -5.15 18.51 16.10
CA ALA A 50 -4.16 19.45 16.61
C ALA A 50 -2.72 19.06 16.24
N GLN A 51 -2.36 17.77 16.25
CA GLN A 51 -1.03 17.30 15.83
C GLN A 51 -0.82 17.49 14.32
N ILE A 52 -1.84 17.23 13.50
CA ILE A 52 -1.80 17.45 12.05
C ILE A 52 -1.61 18.94 11.73
N VAL A 53 -2.37 19.82 12.38
CA VAL A 53 -2.22 21.28 12.22
C VAL A 53 -0.85 21.77 12.74
N ALA A 54 -0.33 21.20 13.83
CA ALA A 54 0.96 21.58 14.38
C ALA A 54 2.15 21.25 13.46
N VAL A 55 2.13 20.13 12.74
CA VAL A 55 3.22 19.78 11.80
C VAL A 55 3.10 20.47 10.43
N VAL A 56 1.93 21.05 10.12
CA VAL A 56 1.69 21.80 8.87
C VAL A 56 2.01 23.29 9.03
N ARG A 57 1.79 23.88 10.21
CA ARG A 57 2.15 25.28 10.51
C ARG A 57 3.63 25.56 10.24
N GLY A 58 3.92 26.73 9.66
CA GLY A 58 5.28 27.13 9.28
C GLY A 58 5.84 26.49 8.01
N THR A 59 5.09 25.61 7.34
CA THR A 59 5.50 25.06 6.03
C THR A 59 5.37 26.13 4.94
N ALA A 60 6.34 26.20 4.02
CA ALA A 60 6.30 27.12 2.89
C ALA A 60 5.01 26.94 2.06
N GLY A 61 4.39 28.06 1.66
CA GLY A 61 3.11 28.08 0.95
C GLY A 61 1.87 27.96 1.84
N ILE A 62 2.01 27.56 3.11
CA ILE A 62 0.90 27.52 4.07
C ILE A 62 0.76 28.87 4.78
N PRO A 63 -0.40 29.54 4.73
CA PRO A 63 -0.58 30.82 5.39
C PRO A 63 -0.68 30.63 6.91
N ASP A 64 -0.07 31.52 7.69
CA ASP A 64 -0.22 31.53 9.15
C ASP A 64 -1.61 32.05 9.54
N ARG A 65 -2.57 31.12 9.53
CA ARG A 65 -3.99 31.31 9.84
C ARG A 65 -4.51 30.14 10.66
N ALA A 66 -5.75 30.24 11.14
CA ALA A 66 -6.41 29.08 11.71
C ALA A 66 -6.62 28.01 10.62
N LEU A 67 -6.19 26.79 10.91
CA LEU A 67 -6.36 25.60 10.08
C LEU A 67 -7.25 24.62 10.84
N THR A 68 -8.14 23.94 10.15
CA THR A 68 -9.00 22.88 10.70
C THR A 68 -8.88 21.60 9.87
N VAL A 69 -9.01 20.43 10.48
CA VAL A 69 -9.07 19.15 9.75
C VAL A 69 -10.54 18.88 9.41
N ILE A 70 -10.86 18.81 8.12
CA ILE A 70 -12.23 18.57 7.64
C ILE A 70 -12.48 17.09 7.30
N ASP A 71 -11.44 16.32 6.97
CA ASP A 71 -11.55 14.87 6.76
C ASP A 71 -10.25 14.11 7.11
N GLY A 72 -10.40 12.82 7.40
CA GLY A 72 -9.36 11.95 7.92
C GLY A 72 -9.22 12.02 9.45
N PRO A 73 -8.04 11.69 10.00
CA PRO A 73 -6.91 11.09 9.29
C PRO A 73 -7.25 9.69 8.78
N PHE A 74 -6.71 9.36 7.61
CA PHE A 74 -6.77 8.03 6.99
C PHE A 74 -5.41 7.34 7.11
N CYS A 75 -5.37 6.15 7.69
CA CYS A 75 -4.12 5.47 8.05
C CYS A 75 -3.78 4.32 7.10
N SER A 76 -2.51 4.19 6.75
CA SER A 76 -1.95 2.95 6.21
C SER A 76 -0.53 2.73 6.75
N GLY A 77 -0.33 1.65 7.51
CA GLY A 77 0.96 1.33 8.13
C GLY A 77 1.44 2.40 9.12
N LYS A 78 2.38 3.26 8.69
CA LYS A 78 2.90 4.42 9.44
C LYS A 78 2.59 5.77 8.78
N TRP A 79 1.89 5.75 7.65
CA TRP A 79 1.54 6.94 6.88
C TRP A 79 0.08 7.34 7.13
N GLN A 80 -0.18 8.64 7.06
CA GLN A 80 -1.49 9.23 7.27
C GLN A 80 -1.80 10.28 6.19
N PHE A 81 -3.02 10.26 5.67
CA PHE A 81 -3.57 11.27 4.77
C PHE A 81 -4.70 12.02 5.48
N SER A 82 -4.72 13.34 5.42
CA SER A 82 -5.81 14.17 5.98
C SER A 82 -6.15 15.32 5.03
N THR A 83 -7.39 15.79 5.08
CA THR A 83 -7.82 17.00 4.36
C THR A 83 -8.02 18.11 5.38
N ILE A 84 -7.38 19.25 5.16
CA ILE A 84 -7.48 20.43 6.01
C ILE A 84 -8.07 21.62 5.25
N GLU A 85 -8.57 22.59 5.98
CA GLU A 85 -9.11 23.83 5.46
C GLU A 85 -8.54 25.02 6.22
N ILE A 86 -8.21 26.08 5.49
CA ILE A 86 -7.87 27.38 6.08
C ILE A 86 -9.19 28.05 6.47
N VAL A 87 -9.38 28.38 7.74
CA VAL A 87 -10.61 29.01 8.23
C VAL A 87 -10.74 30.40 7.56
N PRO A 88 -11.82 30.66 6.79
CA PRO A 88 -12.01 31.94 6.12
C PRO A 88 -12.26 33.06 7.12
N ARG A 89 -11.85 34.29 6.77
CA ARG A 89 -12.28 35.49 7.49
C ARG A 89 -13.68 35.92 7.03
N SER A 90 -14.39 36.67 7.87
CA SER A 90 -15.69 37.25 7.51
C SER A 90 -15.59 38.08 6.23
N GLY A 91 -16.35 37.72 5.19
CA GLY A 91 -16.32 38.36 3.87
C GLY A 91 -15.21 37.87 2.92
N GLU A 92 -14.34 36.96 3.35
CA GLU A 92 -13.36 36.31 2.48
C GLU A 92 -14.00 35.09 1.78
N GLN A 93 -13.57 34.79 0.55
CA GLN A 93 -14.02 33.58 -0.16
C GLN A 93 -13.48 32.34 0.55
N LYS A 94 -14.28 31.26 0.58
CA LYS A 94 -13.86 29.98 1.16
C LYS A 94 -12.65 29.44 0.38
N PRO A 95 -11.47 29.26 1.01
CA PRO A 95 -10.29 28.77 0.32
C PRO A 95 -10.42 27.29 -0.05
N GLU A 96 -9.63 26.88 -1.03
CA GLU A 96 -9.51 25.48 -1.44
C GLU A 96 -8.96 24.63 -0.28
N PRO A 97 -9.51 23.42 -0.03
CA PRO A 97 -8.95 22.52 0.96
C PRO A 97 -7.54 22.06 0.56
N LEU A 98 -6.67 21.87 1.53
CA LEU A 98 -5.32 21.35 1.33
C LEU A 98 -5.26 19.90 1.80
N PHE A 99 -4.61 19.04 1.04
CA PHE A 99 -4.29 17.68 1.46
C PHE A 99 -2.99 17.68 2.25
N VAL A 100 -2.89 16.79 3.23
CA VAL A 100 -1.73 16.63 4.12
C VAL A 100 -1.32 15.18 4.12
N VAL A 101 -0.09 14.90 3.71
CA VAL A 101 0.54 13.58 3.84
C VAL A 101 1.56 13.64 4.97
N THR A 102 1.37 12.80 5.97
CA THR A 102 2.24 12.67 7.16
C THR A 102 2.69 11.23 7.34
N THR A 103 3.74 11.02 8.12
CA THR A 103 4.25 9.69 8.47
C THR A 103 4.83 9.65 9.87
N GLY A 104 4.97 8.46 10.44
CA GLY A 104 5.56 8.22 11.76
C GLY A 104 4.55 7.73 12.81
N LYS A 105 4.70 8.22 14.05
CA LYS A 105 3.78 7.97 15.18
C LYS A 105 3.15 9.30 15.62
N PRO A 106 1.99 9.34 16.28
CA PRO A 106 1.39 10.59 16.77
C PRO A 106 2.33 11.48 17.60
N SER A 107 3.20 10.89 18.44
CA SER A 107 4.19 11.58 19.27
C SER A 107 5.47 12.01 18.52
N ALA A 108 5.62 11.62 17.26
CA ALA A 108 6.78 11.87 16.40
C ALA A 108 6.30 11.89 14.94
N LEU A 109 5.32 12.76 14.68
CA LEU A 109 4.66 12.90 13.39
C LEU A 109 5.53 13.78 12.50
N GLN A 110 5.81 13.31 11.29
CA GLN A 110 6.59 14.04 10.31
C GLN A 110 5.70 14.42 9.13
N LEU A 111 5.76 15.68 8.71
CA LEU A 111 5.20 16.11 7.44
C LEU A 111 5.98 15.46 6.29
N VAL A 112 5.27 14.95 5.30
CA VAL A 112 5.85 14.48 4.03
C VAL A 112 5.54 15.49 2.93
N GLU A 113 4.29 15.93 2.85
CA GLU A 113 3.79 16.82 1.80
C GLU A 113 2.53 17.56 2.28
N VAL A 114 2.30 18.79 1.80
CA VAL A 114 1.03 19.52 1.98
C VAL A 114 0.78 20.46 0.80
N GLY A 115 -0.45 20.46 0.28
CA GLY A 115 -0.84 21.27 -0.88
C GLY A 115 -2.18 20.86 -1.47
N THR A 116 -2.58 21.50 -2.58
CA THR A 116 -3.73 21.09 -3.39
C THR A 116 -3.39 19.90 -4.31
N ASP A 117 -2.12 19.75 -4.69
CA ASP A 117 -1.52 18.45 -5.05
C ASP A 117 -0.57 17.99 -3.92
N VAL A 118 -0.57 16.70 -3.66
CA VAL A 118 0.37 16.01 -2.76
C VAL A 118 0.95 14.73 -3.38
N CYS A 119 0.72 14.51 -4.68
CA CYS A 119 1.20 13.34 -5.41
C CYS A 119 2.68 13.47 -5.81
N THR A 120 3.57 13.84 -4.89
CA THR A 120 4.99 13.99 -5.22
C THR A 120 5.70 12.65 -5.39
N LYS A 121 6.91 12.66 -5.97
CA LYS A 121 7.71 11.45 -6.22
C LYS A 121 7.89 10.61 -4.94
N ARG A 122 8.09 11.26 -3.79
CA ARG A 122 8.24 10.61 -2.48
C ARG A 122 6.97 9.87 -2.07
N VAL A 123 5.79 10.45 -2.26
CA VAL A 123 4.51 9.79 -1.97
C VAL A 123 4.26 8.63 -2.93
N ARG A 124 4.59 8.75 -4.22
CA ARG A 124 4.46 7.65 -5.20
C ARG A 124 5.35 6.44 -4.86
N SER A 125 6.59 6.70 -4.44
CA SER A 125 7.58 5.66 -4.13
C SER A 125 7.42 5.05 -2.74
N ASP A 126 7.27 5.88 -1.70
CA ASP A 126 7.45 5.45 -0.30
C ASP A 126 6.12 5.20 0.44
N ALA A 127 5.01 5.77 -0.04
CA ALA A 127 3.73 5.67 0.64
C ALA A 127 3.04 4.31 0.35
N PRO A 128 2.40 3.68 1.35
CA PRO A 128 1.61 2.47 1.14
C PRO A 128 0.47 2.66 0.13
N PRO A 129 0.01 1.60 -0.57
CA PRO A 129 -0.95 1.73 -1.67
C PRO A 129 -2.21 2.54 -1.31
N GLY A 130 -2.85 2.29 -0.16
CA GLY A 130 -4.04 3.05 0.23
C GLY A 130 -3.83 4.55 0.48
N ILE A 131 -2.59 5.00 0.71
CA ILE A 131 -2.25 6.44 0.76
C ILE A 131 -2.02 6.99 -0.64
N ARG A 132 -1.44 6.21 -1.56
CA ARG A 132 -1.32 6.61 -2.98
C ARG A 132 -2.69 6.73 -3.64
N VAL A 133 -3.64 5.86 -3.32
CA VAL A 133 -5.03 5.99 -3.79
C VAL A 133 -5.68 7.29 -3.28
N ARG A 134 -5.35 7.73 -2.05
CA ARG A 134 -5.84 9.00 -1.47
C ARG A 134 -5.14 10.23 -2.06
N ALA A 135 -3.83 10.15 -2.28
CA ALA A 135 -2.98 11.29 -2.63
C ALA A 135 -2.71 11.46 -4.14
N CYS A 136 -2.88 10.39 -4.92
CA CYS A 136 -2.56 10.30 -6.35
C CYS A 136 -3.68 9.65 -7.19
N GLY A 137 -4.68 9.00 -6.58
CA GLY A 137 -5.71 8.25 -7.29
C GLY A 137 -5.26 6.89 -7.86
N VAL A 138 -4.12 6.33 -7.40
CA VAL A 138 -3.50 5.08 -7.91
C VAL A 138 -3.00 4.12 -6.82
#